data_AF-A0A7X2L1R9-F1
#
_entry.id   AF-A0A7X2L1R9-F1
#
_cell.length_a   1.000
_cell.length_b   1.000
_cell.length_c   1.000
_cell.angle_alpha   90.00
_cell.angle_beta   90.00
_cell.angle_gamma   90.00
#
_symmetry.space_group_name_H-M   'P 1'
#
loop_
_entity.id
_entity.type
_entity.pdbx_description
1 polymer ?
#
loop_
_entity_poly.entity_id
_entity_poly.type
_entity_poly.pdbx_seq_one_letter_code
_entity_poly.pdbx_strand_id
1 'polypeptide(L)'
;MNGTKTLLYQILKSIEAGKEPALEDFEGATLGSFHSALEQIIENKLAHNVSFSHTGKGKKTVLVAHTNGSVLTAQGINYIHMQDSRS
;
A
#
# COMPACT_ATOMS: atom_id res chain seq x y z
N MET A 1 7.44 -19.69 -11.82
CA MET A 1 6.85 -18.53 -12.54
C MET A 1 7.00 -17.34 -11.60
N ASN A 2 7.63 -16.24 -12.02
CA ASN A 2 7.78 -15.06 -11.17
C ASN A 2 6.40 -14.50 -10.85
N GLY A 3 5.85 -14.87 -9.69
CA GLY A 3 4.62 -14.33 -9.14
C GLY A 3 4.87 -12.90 -8.72
N THR A 4 4.86 -11.97 -9.69
CA THR A 4 4.98 -10.54 -9.43
C THR A 4 3.76 -10.12 -8.60
N LYS A 5 3.92 -10.15 -7.28
CA LYS A 5 2.86 -9.76 -6.35
C LYS A 5 2.50 -8.29 -6.63
N THR A 6 1.22 -7.96 -6.63
CA THR A 6 0.74 -6.62 -6.98
C THR A 6 1.28 -5.58 -6.01
N LEU A 7 1.41 -4.32 -6.45
CA LEU A 7 1.81 -3.20 -5.60
C LEU A 7 0.90 -3.08 -4.36
N LEU A 8 -0.39 -3.31 -4.53
CA LEU A 8 -1.37 -3.35 -3.44
C LEU A 8 -1.02 -4.43 -2.39
N TYR A 9 -0.65 -5.64 -2.81
CA TYR A 9 -0.17 -6.67 -1.89
C TYR A 9 1.09 -6.23 -1.14
N GLN A 10 2.07 -5.64 -1.84
CA GLN A 10 3.33 -5.23 -1.24
C GLN A 10 3.12 -4.12 -0.18
N ILE A 11 2.22 -3.18 -0.44
CA ILE A 11 1.83 -2.14 0.52
C ILE A 11 1.14 -2.77 1.74
N LEU A 12 0.19 -3.69 1.53
CA LEU A 12 -0.49 -4.37 2.63
C LEU A 12 0.46 -5.20 3.51
N LYS A 13 1.48 -5.84 2.93
CA LYS A 13 2.52 -6.54 3.70
C LYS A 13 3.41 -5.59 4.50
N SER A 14 3.67 -4.39 3.99
CA SER A 14 4.42 -3.37 4.74
C SER A 14 3.62 -2.92 5.97
N ILE A 15 2.32 -2.69 5.80
CA ILE A 15 1.40 -2.38 6.90
C ILE A 15 1.30 -3.55 7.89
N GLU A 16 1.22 -4.80 7.41
CA GLU A 16 1.25 -6.01 8.26
C GLU A 16 2.50 -6.07 9.15
N ALA A 17 3.65 -5.70 8.59
CA ALA A 17 4.92 -5.64 9.29
C ALA A 17 5.06 -4.43 10.24
N GLY A 18 4.03 -3.58 10.33
CA GLY A 18 4.06 -2.34 11.11
C GLY A 18 5.00 -1.27 10.54
N LYS A 19 5.34 -1.36 9.25
CA LYS A 19 6.18 -0.38 8.55
C LYS A 19 5.31 0.58 7.74
N GLU A 20 5.76 1.84 7.67
CA GLU A 20 5.10 2.80 6.78
C GLU A 20 5.57 2.58 5.33
N PRO A 21 4.66 2.31 4.39
CA PRO A 21 5.03 2.12 3.00
C PRO A 21 5.35 3.47 2.37
N ALA A 22 6.60 3.67 1.94
CA ALA A 22 7.00 4.82 1.15
C ALA A 22 7.12 4.44 -0.32
N LEU A 23 6.83 5.38 -1.24
CA LEU A 23 6.93 5.13 -2.68
C LEU A 23 8.31 4.58 -3.08
N GLU A 24 9.38 5.03 -2.41
CA GLU A 24 10.75 4.59 -2.64
C GLU A 24 11.03 3.13 -2.28
N ASP A 25 10.19 2.51 -1.44
CA ASP A 25 10.30 1.08 -1.09
C ASP A 25 9.84 0.16 -2.23
N PHE A 26 9.17 0.69 -3.25
CA PHE A 26 8.56 -0.08 -4.32
C PHE A 26 9.24 0.18 -5.66
N GLU A 27 10.19 -0.70 -6.02
CA GLU A 27 10.91 -0.61 -7.29
C GLU A 27 9.96 -0.68 -8.49
N GLY A 28 10.06 0.32 -9.38
CA GLY A 28 9.20 0.42 -10.57
C GLY A 28 7.80 0.99 -10.31
N ALA A 29 7.45 1.33 -9.06
CA ALA A 29 6.20 2.02 -8.77
C ALA A 29 6.29 3.50 -9.18
N THR A 30 5.26 3.97 -9.87
CA THR A 30 5.05 5.41 -10.11
C THR A 30 4.19 6.01 -9.00
N LEU A 31 4.26 7.34 -8.85
CA LEU A 31 3.36 8.08 -7.95
C LEU A 31 1.89 7.74 -8.18
N GLY A 32 1.48 7.66 -9.46
CA GLY A 32 0.11 7.34 -9.86
C GLY A 32 -0.30 5.92 -9.45
N SER A 33 0.53 4.92 -9.74
CA SER A 33 0.24 3.53 -9.34
C SER A 33 0.20 3.35 -7.82
N PHE A 34 1.08 4.04 -7.10
CA PHE A 34 1.12 4.00 -5.64
C PHE A 34 -0.12 4.64 -5.02
N HIS A 35 -0.53 5.81 -5.53
CA HIS A 35 -1.77 6.46 -5.14
C HIS A 35 -2.98 5.56 -5.40
N SER A 36 -3.13 5.05 -6.63
CA SER A 36 -4.24 4.15 -6.97
C SER A 36 -4.27 2.87 -6.15
N ALA A 37 -3.12 2.37 -5.70
CA ALA A 37 -3.07 1.22 -4.80
C ALA A 37 -3.54 1.58 -3.38
N LEU A 38 -3.16 2.76 -2.86
CA LEU A 38 -3.65 3.25 -1.57
C LEU A 38 -5.15 3.57 -1.60
N GLU A 39 -5.65 4.17 -2.69
CA GLU A 39 -7.08 4.39 -2.90
C GLU A 39 -7.83 3.07 -2.85
N GLN A 40 -7.37 2.05 -3.58
CA GLN A 40 -7.98 0.72 -3.54
C GLN A 40 -7.98 0.10 -2.13
N ILE A 41 -6.93 0.30 -1.34
CA ILE A 41 -6.89 -0.18 0.06
C ILE A 41 -7.99 0.47 0.89
N ILE A 42 -8.23 1.77 0.71
CA ILE A 42 -9.27 2.52 1.43
C ILE A 42 -10.66 2.13 0.90
N GLU A 43 -10.87 2.14 -0.41
CA GLU A 43 -12.15 1.81 -1.06
C GLU A 43 -12.61 0.40 -0.70
N ASN A 44 -11.70 -0.57 -0.73
CA ASN A 44 -11.99 -1.97 -0.38
C ASN A 44 -11.91 -2.23 1.14
N LYS A 45 -11.64 -1.21 1.96
CA LYS A 45 -11.54 -1.32 3.42
C LYS A 45 -10.58 -2.43 3.85
N LEU A 46 -9.43 -2.54 3.19
CA LEU A 46 -8.42 -3.57 3.45
C LEU A 46 -7.52 -3.22 4.65
N ALA A 47 -7.39 -1.92 4.95
CA ALA A 47 -6.69 -1.44 6.15
C ALA A 47 -7.43 -0.23 6.76
N HIS A 48 -7.33 -0.11 8.07
CA HIS A 48 -7.80 1.04 8.84
C HIS A 48 -6.64 2.01 9.10
N ASN A 49 -7.00 3.28 9.32
CA ASN A 49 -6.06 4.35 9.65
C ASN A 49 -4.95 4.52 8.57
N VAL A 50 -5.30 4.25 7.31
CA VAL A 50 -4.48 4.60 6.15
C VAL A 50 -4.92 5.98 5.68
N SER A 51 -3.99 6.91 5.69
CA SER A 51 -4.18 8.24 5.14
C SER A 51 -2.96 8.61 4.32
N PHE A 52 -3.12 9.46 3.32
CA PHE A 52 -2.00 9.94 2.53
C PHE A 52 -2.12 11.43 2.33
N SER A 53 -0.98 12.10 2.37
CA SER A 53 -0.89 13.53 2.16
C SER A 53 0.09 13.82 1.04
N HIS A 54 -0.27 14.76 0.19
CA HIS A 54 0.65 15.33 -0.78
C HIS A 54 1.53 16.35 -0.05
N THR A 55 2.79 16.00 0.18
CA THR A 55 3.79 16.91 0.75
C THR A 55 4.71 17.40 -0.36
N GLY A 56 4.79 18.72 -0.54
CA GLY A 56 5.65 19.37 -1.53
C GLY A 56 4.98 20.55 -2.23
N LYS A 57 5.79 21.48 -2.76
CA LYS A 57 5.32 22.66 -3.51
C LYS A 57 5.80 22.54 -4.96
N GLY A 58 4.89 22.44 -5.93
CA GLY A 58 5.23 22.41 -7.36
C GLY A 58 5.69 21.03 -7.89
N LYS A 59 6.69 20.99 -8.78
CA LYS A 59 7.13 19.77 -9.53
C LYS A 59 7.74 18.63 -8.69
N LYS A 60 7.77 18.73 -7.35
CA LYS A 60 8.28 17.71 -6.41
C LYS A 60 7.23 17.36 -5.36
N THR A 61 6.01 17.05 -5.80
CA THR A 61 5.00 16.50 -4.90
C THR A 61 5.37 15.07 -4.54
N VAL A 62 5.65 14.81 -3.27
CA VAL A 62 5.86 13.46 -2.75
C VAL A 62 4.56 13.04 -2.06
N LEU A 63 4.02 11.88 -2.43
CA LEU A 63 2.88 11.30 -1.72
C LEU A 63 3.43 10.52 -0.53
N VAL A 64 3.12 11.01 0.67
CA VAL A 64 3.53 10.37 1.90
C VAL A 64 2.31 9.61 2.42
N ALA A 65 2.42 8.28 2.48
CA ALA A 65 1.43 7.47 3.16
C ALA A 65 1.70 7.55 4.66
N HIS A 66 0.77 8.13 5.40
CA HIS A 66 0.74 8.09 6.84
C HIS A 66 -0.01 6.83 7.25
N THR A 67 0.76 5.84 7.67
CA THR A 67 0.23 4.54 8.08
C THR A 67 0.66 4.20 9.51
N ASN A 68 1.18 5.17 10.25
CA ASN A 68 1.45 5.01 11.66
C ASN A 68 0.16 4.64 12.42
N GLY A 69 0.15 3.45 13.01
CA GLY A 69 -1.04 2.85 13.62
C GLY A 69 -2.08 2.33 12.61
N SER A 70 -1.72 2.17 11.34
CA SER A 70 -2.54 1.44 10.38
C SER A 70 -2.64 -0.03 10.78
N VAL A 71 -3.85 -0.58 10.71
CA VAL A 71 -4.11 -1.97 11.05
C VAL A 71 -4.86 -2.61 9.90
N LEU A 72 -4.41 -3.79 9.49
CA LEU A 72 -5.13 -4.56 8.48
C LEU A 72 -6.51 -4.96 8.99
N THR A 73 -7.50 -4.89 8.11
CA THR A 73 -8.81 -5.46 8.40
C THR A 73 -8.80 -6.96 8.15
N ALA A 74 -9.82 -7.68 8.63
CA ALA A 74 -10.00 -9.09 8.30
C ALA A 74 -10.04 -9.33 6.77
N GLN A 75 -10.57 -8.37 6.01
CA GLN A 75 -10.58 -8.43 4.54
C GLN A 75 -9.18 -8.25 3.95
N GLY A 76 -8.39 -7.32 4.48
CA GLY A 76 -6.98 -7.15 4.08
C GLY A 76 -6.13 -8.38 4.35
N ILE A 77 -6.28 -8.99 5.53
CA ILE A 77 -5.60 -10.24 5.89
C ILE A 77 -5.99 -11.37 4.93
N ASN A 78 -7.30 -11.52 4.66
CA ASN A 78 -7.78 -12.54 3.72
C ASN A 78 -7.23 -12.29 2.30
N TYR A 79 -7.17 -11.03 1.86
CA TYR A 79 -6.58 -10.68 0.57
C TYR A 79 -5.11 -11.12 0.48
N ILE A 80 -4.31 -10.83 1.52
CA ILE A 80 -2.91 -11.28 1.61
C ILE A 80 -2.82 -12.80 1.49
N HIS A 81 -3.60 -13.54 2.29
CA HIS A 81 -3.61 -15.00 2.26
C HIS A 81 -4.01 -15.57 0.89
N MET A 82 -5.00 -14.98 0.22
CA MET A 82 -5.41 -15.38 -1.12
C MET A 82 -4.30 -15.15 -2.16
N GLN A 83 -3.53 -14.08 -2.03
CA GLN A 83 -2.38 -13.80 -2.91
C GLN A 83 -1.19 -14.73 -2.60
N ASP A 84 -0.92 -15.01 -1.33
CA ASP A 84 0.13 -15.95 -0.91
C ASP A 84 -0.17 -17.39 -1.38
N SER A 85 -1.44 -17.78 -1.39
CA SER A 85 -1.89 -19.10 -1.88
C SER A 85 -1.83 -19.24 -3.40
N ARG A 86 -1.63 -18.14 -4.14
CA ARG A 86 -1.54 -18.11 -5.62
C ARG A 86 -0.10 -18.20 -6.13
N SER A 87 0.89 -18.36 -5.25
CA SER A 87 2.33 -18.45 -5.58
C SER A 87 2.80 -19.89 -5.77
#